data_AF-A0AAX3HUQ9-F1
#
_entry.id   AF-A0AAX3HUQ9-F1
#
_cell.length_a   1.000
_cell.length_b   1.000
_cell.length_c   1.000
_cell.angle_alpha   90.00
_cell.angle_beta   90.00
_cell.angle_gamma   90.00
#
_symmetry.space_group_name_H-M   'P 1'
#
loop_
_entity.id
_entity.type
_entity.pdbx_description
1 polymer ?
#
loop_
_entity_poly.entity_id
_entity_poly.type
_entity_poly.pdbx_seq_one_letter_code
_entity_poly.pdbx_strand_id
1 'polypeptide(L)'
;MKGEEGMINEFRHLDEGYTVIYCPDAETQQMKEVYIETEDFSKIDIAIKGAWKSWKRDKKKFIGGVDGRKAINLARLIMGIDNKLKHVLNLTDNPYDLRKCNLIVINCGDNQKSDVRSKIEELKRKVPPILKIQKEKPQASMQQQLVLHNDEGGKYLNRAEAAENLGIAKSTINYWNKRNNLSVKRDEMGKVIYDDELMGKLKEIKDTAKLIRKEKVKKEDSAKQQNPQKQDIRILKDYKTNDYLLVEIESAGTLSVIKKFNKKQIEQLRESFSNILL
;
A
#
# COMPACT_ATOMS: atom_id res chain seq x y z
N MET A 1 3.42 -18.52 -19.96
CA MET A 1 4.32 -17.38 -19.68
C MET A 1 4.19 -16.41 -20.83
N LYS A 2 3.52 -15.26 -20.63
CA LYS A 2 3.56 -14.17 -21.62
C LYS A 2 4.82 -13.35 -21.30
N GLY A 3 5.68 -13.17 -22.30
CA GLY A 3 6.85 -12.29 -22.18
C GLY A 3 6.40 -10.87 -21.89
N GLU A 4 7.02 -10.24 -20.89
CA GLU A 4 6.96 -8.78 -20.75
C GLU A 4 7.73 -8.21 -21.95
N GLU A 5 6.99 -7.75 -22.97
CA GLU A 5 7.54 -6.90 -24.03
C GLU A 5 8.27 -5.71 -23.40
N GLY A 6 9.42 -5.37 -23.97
CA GLY A 6 10.34 -4.34 -23.47
C GLY A 6 9.68 -2.97 -23.39
N MET A 7 9.12 -2.67 -22.21
CA MET A 7 8.60 -1.35 -21.90
C MET A 7 9.79 -0.41 -21.68
N ILE A 8 9.93 0.59 -22.54
CA ILE A 8 10.97 1.61 -22.45
C ILE A 8 10.68 2.49 -21.21
N ASN A 9 11.70 2.72 -20.38
CA ASN A 9 11.58 3.61 -19.23
C ASN A 9 11.43 5.07 -19.70
N GLU A 10 10.47 5.78 -19.15
CA GLU A 10 10.20 7.19 -19.49
C GLU A 10 10.82 8.13 -18.45
N PHE A 11 11.44 9.21 -18.90
CA PHE A 11 12.00 10.25 -18.03
C PHE A 11 11.99 11.63 -18.71
N ARG A 12 12.18 12.68 -17.90
CA ARG A 12 12.34 14.06 -18.35
C ARG A 12 13.30 14.80 -17.43
N HIS A 13 14.38 15.35 -18.00
CA HIS A 13 15.24 16.29 -17.30
C HIS A 13 14.54 17.64 -17.11
N LEU A 14 14.72 18.24 -15.94
CA LEU A 14 14.27 19.59 -15.61
C LEU A 14 15.48 20.51 -15.50
N ASP A 15 15.30 21.79 -15.80
CA ASP A 15 16.37 22.80 -15.80
C ASP A 15 16.96 23.05 -14.40
N GLU A 16 16.22 22.69 -13.35
CA GLU A 16 16.60 22.86 -11.93
C GLU A 16 17.55 21.78 -11.40
N GLY A 17 18.21 21.02 -12.29
CA GLY A 17 19.12 19.93 -11.90
C GLY A 17 18.41 18.67 -11.39
N TYR A 18 17.10 18.55 -11.64
CA TYR A 18 16.31 17.38 -11.29
C TYR A 18 15.89 16.58 -12.52
N THR A 19 15.69 15.28 -12.34
CA THR A 19 15.08 14.42 -13.34
C THR A 19 13.81 13.82 -12.78
N VAL A 20 12.76 13.85 -13.60
CA VAL A 20 11.52 13.13 -13.32
C VAL A 20 11.58 11.81 -14.05
N ILE A 21 11.49 10.71 -13.32
CA ILE A 21 11.28 9.38 -13.90
C ILE A 21 9.80 9.01 -13.76
N TYR A 22 9.24 8.40 -14.78
CA TYR A 22 7.84 7.97 -14.80
C TYR A 22 7.78 6.47 -14.53
N CYS A 23 7.26 6.10 -13.36
CA CYS A 23 7.13 4.69 -12.98
C CYS A 23 5.67 4.30 -12.75
N PRO A 24 5.17 3.21 -13.35
CA PRO A 24 3.87 2.66 -12.99
C PRO A 24 3.88 2.08 -11.58
N ASP A 25 2.79 2.28 -10.86
CA ASP A 25 2.51 1.52 -9.64
C ASP A 25 2.21 0.05 -9.98
N ALA A 26 2.91 -0.89 -9.36
CA ALA A 26 2.78 -2.31 -9.69
C ALA A 26 1.37 -2.85 -9.41
N GLU A 27 0.65 -2.28 -8.43
CA GLU A 27 -0.72 -2.68 -8.07
C GLU A 27 -1.74 -1.96 -8.95
N THR A 28 -1.66 -0.62 -9.04
CA THR A 28 -2.70 0.17 -9.70
C THR A 28 -2.42 0.51 -11.17
N GLN A 29 -1.23 0.19 -11.68
CA GLN A 29 -0.72 0.59 -13.00
C GLN A 29 -0.72 2.10 -13.26
N GLN A 30 -1.00 2.90 -12.23
CA GLN A 30 -1.06 4.35 -12.35
C GLN A 30 0.36 4.89 -12.46
N MET A 31 0.63 5.68 -13.49
CA MET A 31 1.91 6.38 -13.64
C MET A 31 2.15 7.38 -12.51
N LYS A 32 3.36 7.35 -11.97
CA LYS A 32 3.83 8.22 -10.90
C LYS A 32 5.09 8.94 -11.34
N GLU A 33 5.15 10.21 -11.02
CA GLU A 33 6.34 11.04 -11.20
C GLU A 33 7.23 10.86 -9.97
N VAL A 34 8.44 10.37 -10.20
CA VAL A 34 9.47 10.24 -9.16
C VAL A 34 10.59 11.22 -9.44
N TYR A 35 10.94 12.01 -8.44
CA TYR A 35 11.90 13.11 -8.56
C TYR A 35 13.24 12.67 -8.00
N ILE A 36 14.31 12.82 -8.79
CA ILE A 36 15.70 12.51 -8.44
C ILE A 36 16.60 13.68 -8.83
N GLU A 37 17.84 13.70 -8.35
CA GLU A 37 18.85 14.60 -8.92
C GLU A 37 19.31 14.10 -10.29
N THR A 38 19.55 15.01 -11.23
CA THR A 38 19.93 14.65 -12.61
C THR A 38 21.26 13.92 -12.67
N GLU A 39 22.22 14.27 -11.80
CA GLU A 39 23.50 13.56 -11.70
C GLU A 39 23.35 12.07 -11.34
N ASP A 40 22.25 11.69 -10.71
CA ASP A 40 21.95 10.34 -10.30
C ASP A 40 21.21 9.52 -11.39
N PHE A 41 20.81 10.16 -12.48
CA PHE A 41 20.05 9.51 -13.54
C PHE A 41 20.86 8.41 -14.23
N SER A 42 22.10 8.69 -14.63
CA SER A 42 22.95 7.75 -15.38
C SER A 42 23.18 6.45 -14.61
N LYS A 43 23.44 6.52 -13.31
CA LYS A 43 23.61 5.32 -12.47
C LYS A 43 22.31 4.52 -12.33
N ILE A 44 21.14 5.16 -12.33
CA ILE A 44 19.84 4.48 -12.26
C ILE A 44 19.55 3.75 -13.56
N ASP A 45 19.75 4.44 -14.69
CA ASP A 45 19.53 3.90 -16.03
C ASP A 45 20.43 2.68 -16.31
N ILE A 46 21.72 2.77 -15.95
CA ILE A 46 22.67 1.66 -16.10
C ILE A 46 22.30 0.47 -15.20
N ALA A 47 21.90 0.74 -13.94
CA ALA A 47 21.67 -0.32 -12.96
C ALA A 47 20.37 -1.10 -13.21
N ILE A 48 19.38 -0.50 -13.86
CA ILE A 48 18.06 -1.09 -14.01
C ILE A 48 17.69 -1.12 -15.49
N LYS A 49 18.04 -2.22 -16.15
CA LYS A 49 17.72 -2.46 -17.56
C LYS A 49 16.27 -2.86 -17.81
N GLY A 50 15.55 -3.26 -16.76
CA GLY A 50 14.12 -3.57 -16.81
C GLY A 50 13.23 -2.35 -16.48
N ALA A 51 11.92 -2.58 -16.47
CA ALA A 51 10.96 -1.53 -16.16
C ALA A 51 11.09 -1.01 -14.71
N TRP A 52 11.11 0.32 -14.56
CA TRP A 52 10.99 0.98 -13.25
C TRP A 52 9.57 0.87 -12.74
N LYS A 53 9.38 0.42 -11.49
CA LYS A 53 8.05 0.21 -10.90
C LYS A 53 8.03 0.65 -9.44
N SER A 54 6.85 1.07 -8.99
CA SER A 54 6.53 1.30 -7.58
C SER A 54 5.93 0.04 -6.98
N TRP A 55 6.56 -0.52 -5.94
CA TRP A 55 6.05 -1.68 -5.20
C TRP A 55 5.70 -1.32 -3.77
N LYS A 56 4.80 -2.09 -3.17
CA LYS A 56 4.46 -1.99 -1.76
C LYS A 56 5.02 -3.19 -1.01
N ARG A 57 5.82 -2.92 0.04
CA ARG A 57 6.34 -3.93 0.97
C ARG A 57 6.18 -3.42 2.40
N ASP A 58 5.69 -4.26 3.31
CA ASP A 58 5.52 -3.90 4.73
C ASP A 58 4.77 -2.57 4.93
N LYS A 59 3.71 -2.35 4.14
CA LYS A 59 2.89 -1.13 4.08
C LYS A 59 3.60 0.14 3.59
N LYS A 60 4.89 0.08 3.24
CA LYS A 60 5.65 1.18 2.65
C LYS A 60 5.79 0.99 1.14
N LYS A 61 5.77 2.10 0.41
CA LYS A 61 6.06 2.10 -1.03
C LYS A 61 7.55 2.28 -1.26
N PHE A 62 8.05 1.61 -2.28
CA PHE A 62 9.44 1.67 -2.71
C PHE A 62 9.47 1.77 -4.23
N ILE A 63 10.34 2.62 -4.75
CA ILE A 63 10.61 2.71 -6.18
C ILE A 63 11.82 1.84 -6.47
N GLY A 64 11.70 0.98 -7.47
CA GLY A 64 12.73 0.01 -7.79
C GLY A 64 12.62 -0.52 -9.20
N GLY A 65 13.51 -1.45 -9.50
CA GLY A 65 13.45 -2.29 -10.68
C GLY A 65 13.96 -3.68 -10.36
N VAL A 66 13.87 -4.55 -11.35
CA VAL A 66 14.46 -5.88 -11.30
C VAL A 66 15.58 -5.94 -12.33
N ASP A 67 16.76 -6.39 -11.90
CA ASP A 67 17.85 -6.78 -12.79
C ASP A 67 18.09 -8.29 -12.60
N GLY A 68 17.68 -9.08 -13.60
CA GLY A 68 17.65 -10.54 -13.50
C GLY A 68 16.80 -11.04 -12.34
N ARG A 69 17.45 -11.61 -11.30
CA ARG A 69 16.78 -12.09 -10.07
C ARG A 69 16.87 -11.10 -8.90
N LYS A 70 17.53 -9.95 -9.07
CA LYS A 70 17.83 -9.01 -7.99
C LYS A 70 16.88 -7.81 -8.05
N ALA A 71 16.16 -7.57 -6.96
CA ALA A 71 15.41 -6.34 -6.78
C ALA A 71 16.35 -5.20 -6.38
N ILE A 72 16.32 -4.10 -7.13
CA ILE A 72 17.09 -2.89 -6.89
C ILE A 72 16.16 -1.83 -6.30
N ASN A 73 16.56 -1.23 -5.18
CA ASN A 73 15.85 -0.12 -4.55
C ASN A 73 16.52 1.20 -4.94
N LEU A 74 15.78 2.10 -5.60
CA LEU A 74 16.36 3.35 -6.12
C LEU A 74 16.92 4.23 -5.01
N ALA A 75 16.24 4.37 -3.86
CA ALA A 75 16.73 5.20 -2.76
C ALA A 75 18.09 4.70 -2.22
N ARG A 76 18.28 3.38 -2.17
CA ARG A 76 19.56 2.78 -1.78
C ARG A 76 20.65 2.98 -2.83
N LEU A 77 20.31 2.81 -4.11
CA LEU A 77 21.23 3.05 -5.22
C LEU A 77 21.66 4.52 -5.27
N ILE A 78 20.71 5.44 -5.07
CA ILE A 78 20.95 6.89 -4.99
C ILE A 78 21.98 7.22 -3.91
N MET A 79 21.78 6.66 -2.71
CA MET A 79 22.66 6.92 -1.57
C MET A 79 23.93 6.03 -1.54
N GLY A 80 24.14 5.18 -2.55
CA GLY A 80 25.30 4.28 -2.59
C GLY A 80 25.35 3.25 -1.45
N ILE A 81 24.20 2.79 -0.96
CA ILE A 81 24.10 1.91 0.21
C ILE A 81 23.83 0.45 -0.19
N ASP A 82 24.87 -0.37 -0.10
CA ASP A 82 24.82 -1.83 -0.26
C ASP A 82 24.72 -2.56 1.09
N ASN A 83 25.22 -1.96 2.17
CA ASN A 83 25.25 -2.53 3.52
C ASN A 83 23.84 -2.73 4.11
N LYS A 84 23.54 -3.96 4.55
CA LYS A 84 22.25 -4.33 5.17
C LYS A 84 22.03 -3.73 6.56
N LEU A 85 23.09 -3.27 7.23
CA LEU A 85 23.04 -2.60 8.54
C LEU A 85 22.71 -1.10 8.45
N LYS A 86 22.57 -0.57 7.23
CA LYS A 86 22.17 0.81 6.97
C LYS A 86 20.80 0.85 6.29
N HIS A 87 19.94 1.75 6.74
CA HIS A 87 18.66 2.07 6.13
C HIS A 87 18.70 3.46 5.51
N VAL A 88 18.10 3.58 4.31
CA VAL A 88 17.79 4.88 3.70
C VAL A 88 16.35 5.22 4.07
N LEU A 89 16.15 6.37 4.71
CA LEU A 89 14.86 6.89 5.12
C LEU A 89 14.47 8.09 4.24
N ASN A 90 13.19 8.15 3.89
CA ASN A 90 12.56 9.31 3.25
C ASN A 90 11.98 10.23 4.33
N LEU A 91 12.40 11.49 4.37
CA LEU A 91 12.05 12.42 5.45
C LEU A 91 10.57 12.86 5.40
N THR A 92 10.06 13.15 4.21
CA THR A 92 8.70 13.68 4.00
C THR A 92 7.61 12.61 3.92
N ASP A 93 7.96 11.33 4.06
CA ASP A 93 7.09 10.18 3.84
C ASP A 93 6.48 10.12 2.42
N ASN A 94 6.95 10.95 1.49
CA ASN A 94 6.57 10.92 0.09
C ASN A 94 7.49 9.95 -0.67
N PRO A 95 7.05 8.72 -0.99
CA PRO A 95 7.91 7.69 -1.58
C PRO A 95 8.36 8.02 -3.01
N TYR A 96 7.77 9.04 -3.64
CA TYR A 96 8.10 9.47 -5.00
C TYR A 96 9.04 10.70 -5.02
N ASP A 97 9.48 11.19 -3.86
CA ASP A 97 10.53 12.21 -3.77
C ASP A 97 11.83 11.57 -3.32
N LEU A 98 12.71 11.26 -4.27
CA LEU A 98 13.99 10.61 -4.04
C LEU A 98 15.17 11.58 -4.24
N ARG A 99 14.91 12.90 -4.22
CA ARG A 99 15.98 13.91 -4.16
C ARG A 99 16.83 13.68 -2.92
N LYS A 100 18.15 13.88 -3.02
CA LYS A 100 19.08 13.58 -1.90
C LYS A 100 18.74 14.37 -0.65
N CYS A 101 18.25 15.61 -0.81
CA CYS A 101 17.77 16.43 0.30
C CYS A 101 16.63 15.79 1.12
N ASN A 102 15.85 14.88 0.53
CA ASN A 102 14.76 14.16 1.19
C ASN A 102 15.16 12.75 1.68
N LEU A 103 16.42 12.34 1.47
CA LEU A 103 16.93 11.03 1.85
C LEU A 103 18.01 11.15 2.92
N ILE A 104 17.93 10.29 3.95
CA ILE A 104 19.00 10.17 4.95
C ILE A 104 19.39 8.72 5.16
N VAL A 105 20.63 8.50 5.60
CA VAL A 105 21.13 7.18 5.95
C VAL A 105 21.25 7.08 7.47
N ILE A 106 20.65 6.04 8.04
CA ILE A 106 20.71 5.72 9.48
C ILE A 106 21.09 4.25 9.66
N ASN A 107 21.61 3.87 10.83
CA ASN A 107 21.83 2.45 11.09
C ASN A 107 20.52 1.75 11.45
N CYS A 108 20.49 0.43 11.25
CA CYS A 108 19.40 -0.42 11.72
C CYS A 108 19.19 -0.24 13.23
N GLY A 109 17.95 0.05 13.63
CA GLY A 109 17.57 0.28 15.03
C GLY A 109 17.71 1.71 15.53
N ASP A 110 18.48 2.58 14.85
CA ASP A 110 18.69 3.97 15.29
C ASP A 110 17.41 4.82 15.28
N ASN A 111 16.42 4.46 14.47
CA ASN A 111 15.14 5.15 14.42
C ASN A 111 14.32 5.04 15.73
N GLN A 112 14.78 4.28 16.71
CA GLN A 112 14.21 4.23 18.06
C GLN A 112 14.83 5.27 19.01
N LYS A 113 16.00 5.81 18.68
CA LYS A 113 16.72 6.76 19.52
C LYS A 113 16.12 8.17 19.38
N SER A 114 15.96 8.86 20.51
CA SER A 114 15.28 10.16 20.57
C SER A 114 16.05 11.26 19.85
N ASP A 115 17.36 11.32 20.01
CA ASP A 115 18.27 12.23 19.32
C ASP A 115 18.18 12.09 17.79
N VAL A 116 18.15 10.85 17.29
CA VAL A 116 18.00 10.56 15.87
C VAL A 116 16.64 11.02 15.36
N ARG A 117 15.55 10.76 16.10
CA ARG A 117 14.20 11.23 15.75
C ARG A 117 14.10 12.75 15.71
N SER A 118 14.65 13.43 16.71
CA SER A 118 14.67 14.90 16.74
C SER A 118 15.42 15.48 15.54
N LYS A 119 16.56 14.88 15.18
CA LYS A 119 17.32 15.27 13.99
C LYS A 119 16.54 15.02 12.69
N ILE A 120 15.82 13.90 12.59
CA ILE A 120 14.95 13.60 11.44
C ILE A 120 13.87 14.68 11.28
N GLU A 121 13.18 15.05 12.35
CA GLU A 121 12.13 16.08 12.32
C GLU A 121 12.68 17.46 11.96
N GLU A 122 13.90 17.80 12.42
CA GLU A 122 14.56 19.03 12.01
C GLU A 122 14.90 19.03 10.51
N LEU A 123 15.48 17.93 10.00
CA LEU A 123 15.84 17.80 8.58
C LEU A 123 14.60 17.79 7.68
N LYS A 124 13.51 17.15 8.12
CA LYS A 124 12.22 17.13 7.39
C LYS A 124 11.71 18.52 7.07
N ARG A 125 11.89 19.49 7.98
CA ARG A 125 11.47 20.90 7.78
C ARG A 125 12.33 21.65 6.77
N LYS A 126 13.55 21.17 6.50
CA LYS A 126 14.48 21.78 5.54
C LYS A 126 14.29 21.25 4.12
N VAL A 127 13.46 20.22 3.93
CA VAL A 127 13.19 19.65 2.60
C VAL A 127 12.31 20.63 1.80
N PRO A 128 12.80 21.20 0.68
CA PRO A 128 11.99 22.09 -0.14
C PRO A 128 10.83 21.32 -0.79
N PRO A 129 9.64 21.91 -0.92
CA PRO A 129 8.54 21.25 -1.62
C PRO A 129 8.88 21.00 -3.09
N ILE A 130 8.28 19.97 -3.69
CA ILE A 130 8.34 19.78 -5.14
C ILE A 130 7.43 20.81 -5.79
N LEU A 131 8.02 21.77 -6.50
CA LEU A 131 7.27 22.66 -7.38
C LEU A 131 6.85 21.85 -8.60
N LYS A 132 5.57 21.45 -8.66
CA LYS A 132 5.03 20.86 -9.87
C LYS A 132 4.96 21.94 -10.93
N ILE A 133 5.82 21.86 -11.94
CA ILE A 133 5.65 22.63 -13.17
C ILE A 133 4.26 22.29 -13.70
N GLN A 134 3.34 23.25 -13.61
CA GLN A 134 2.09 23.17 -14.33
C GLN A 134 2.50 23.08 -15.79
N LYS A 135 2.39 21.90 -16.40
CA LYS A 135 2.38 21.84 -17.87
C LYS A 135 1.28 22.79 -18.29
N GLU A 136 1.61 23.76 -19.13
CA GLU A 136 0.61 24.45 -19.93
C GLU A 136 -0.33 23.37 -20.46
N LYS A 137 -1.59 23.45 -20.06
CA LYS A 137 -2.63 22.67 -20.71
C LYS A 137 -2.55 23.04 -22.20
N PRO A 138 -2.55 22.07 -23.12
CA PRO A 138 -2.99 22.37 -24.47
C PRO A 138 -4.35 23.08 -24.35
N GLN A 139 -4.39 24.31 -24.82
CA GLN A 139 -5.52 25.20 -24.65
C GLN A 139 -6.70 24.69 -25.49
N ALA A 140 -7.75 24.34 -24.75
CA ALA A 140 -9.18 24.38 -25.10
C ALA A 140 -9.71 23.57 -26.31
N SER A 141 -10.60 22.61 -26.00
CA SER A 141 -11.92 22.61 -26.62
C SER A 141 -12.91 23.20 -25.61
N MET A 142 -13.34 24.44 -25.86
CA MET A 142 -14.36 25.14 -25.08
C MET A 142 -15.75 24.52 -25.30
N GLN A 143 -16.23 23.70 -24.37
CA GLN A 143 -17.65 23.45 -24.07
C GLN A 143 -17.68 22.89 -22.64
N GLN A 144 -18.33 23.44 -21.61
CA GLN A 144 -19.23 24.57 -21.43
C GLN A 144 -19.02 25.05 -19.98
N GLN A 145 -18.83 26.36 -19.81
CA GLN A 145 -19.30 27.05 -18.61
C GLN A 145 -20.55 27.81 -19.06
N LEU A 146 -21.73 27.23 -18.80
CA LEU A 146 -22.97 27.97 -18.69
C LEU A 146 -23.73 27.37 -17.51
N VAL A 147 -23.83 28.19 -16.46
CA VAL A 147 -24.68 27.99 -15.29
C VAL A 147 -26.13 28.19 -15.72
N LEU A 148 -27.07 27.37 -15.23
CA LEU A 148 -28.27 27.80 -14.47
C LEU A 148 -29.26 26.63 -14.26
N HIS A 149 -29.37 26.25 -12.98
CA HIS A 149 -30.60 26.02 -12.21
C HIS A 149 -31.82 25.35 -12.87
N ASN A 150 -32.14 24.12 -12.44
CA ASN A 150 -33.17 23.81 -11.43
C ASN A 150 -33.48 22.30 -11.46
N ASP A 151 -33.36 21.63 -10.32
CA ASP A 151 -34.48 20.90 -9.71
C ASP A 151 -34.04 20.26 -8.37
N GLU A 152 -34.71 20.72 -7.31
CA GLU A 152 -35.07 20.00 -6.09
C GLU A 152 -33.97 19.24 -5.30
N GLY A 153 -33.38 19.95 -4.33
CA GLY A 153 -33.51 19.50 -2.94
C GLY A 153 -32.57 18.41 -2.38
N GLY A 154 -31.31 18.33 -2.80
CA GLY A 154 -30.32 17.46 -2.13
C GLY A 154 -28.93 18.11 -1.99
N LYS A 155 -28.52 18.44 -0.76
CA LYS A 155 -27.18 18.97 -0.49
C LYS A 155 -26.18 17.82 -0.45
N TYR A 156 -25.64 17.47 -1.60
CA TYR A 156 -24.73 16.33 -1.75
C TYR A 156 -23.30 16.70 -1.39
N LEU A 157 -22.68 15.95 -0.48
CA LEU A 157 -21.30 16.15 -0.06
C LEU A 157 -20.35 15.22 -0.84
N ASN A 158 -19.15 15.71 -1.11
CA ASN A 158 -18.05 14.85 -1.56
C ASN A 158 -17.36 14.18 -0.36
N ARG A 159 -16.50 13.17 -0.62
CA ARG A 159 -15.83 12.40 0.45
C ARG A 159 -15.02 13.27 1.42
N ALA A 160 -14.44 14.37 0.94
CA ALA A 160 -13.64 15.24 1.80
C ALA A 160 -14.56 15.99 2.78
N GLU A 161 -15.65 16.55 2.28
CA GLU A 161 -16.65 17.26 3.07
C GLU A 161 -17.38 16.32 4.04
N ALA A 162 -17.68 15.09 3.63
CA ALA A 162 -18.26 14.07 4.50
C ALA A 162 -17.31 13.71 5.67
N ALA A 163 -16.01 13.60 5.39
CA ALA A 163 -14.99 13.31 6.41
C ALA A 163 -14.83 14.45 7.41
N GLU A 164 -14.86 15.69 6.91
CA GLU A 164 -14.78 16.90 7.72
C GLU A 164 -16.01 17.05 8.62
N ASN A 165 -17.22 16.91 8.07
CA ASN A 165 -18.48 16.96 8.85
C ASN A 165 -18.53 15.88 9.94
N LEU A 166 -17.98 14.69 9.67
CA LEU A 166 -17.92 13.60 10.63
C LEU A 166 -16.69 13.66 11.55
N GLY A 167 -15.76 14.60 11.36
CA GLY A 167 -14.53 14.69 12.15
C GLY A 167 -13.70 13.41 12.15
N ILE A 168 -13.62 12.73 11.00
CA ILE A 168 -12.90 11.47 10.81
C ILE A 168 -11.98 11.53 9.59
N ALA A 169 -11.01 10.62 9.50
CA ALA A 169 -10.16 10.52 8.33
C ALA A 169 -10.94 10.03 7.10
N LYS A 170 -10.60 10.53 5.90
CA LYS A 170 -11.19 10.09 4.61
C LYS A 170 -11.06 8.58 4.37
N SER A 171 -9.99 7.96 4.91
CA SER A 171 -9.77 6.51 4.86
C SER A 171 -10.79 5.72 5.68
N THR A 172 -11.27 6.27 6.80
CA THR A 172 -12.28 5.66 7.67
C THR A 172 -13.62 5.54 6.96
N ILE A 173 -14.00 6.53 6.15
CA ILE A 173 -15.22 6.47 5.33
C ILE A 173 -15.15 5.32 4.32
N ASN A 174 -14.06 5.19 3.57
CA ASN A 174 -13.89 4.08 2.62
C ASN A 174 -13.98 2.72 3.32
N TYR A 175 -13.39 2.61 4.51
CA TYR A 175 -13.44 1.40 5.32
C TYR A 175 -14.86 1.08 5.77
N TRP A 176 -15.62 2.06 6.24
CA TRP A 176 -17.01 1.86 6.68
C TRP A 176 -17.96 1.54 5.52
N ASN A 177 -17.81 2.19 4.37
CA ASN A 177 -18.59 1.87 3.18
C ASN A 177 -18.41 0.41 2.76
N LYS A 178 -17.16 -0.08 2.76
CA LYS A 178 -16.85 -1.49 2.42
C LYS A 178 -17.30 -2.47 3.51
N ARG A 179 -17.03 -2.16 4.78
CA ARG A 179 -17.29 -3.09 5.90
C ARG A 179 -18.78 -3.27 6.17
N ASN A 180 -19.56 -2.22 6.02
CA ASN A 180 -21.00 -2.23 6.29
C ASN A 180 -21.84 -2.36 5.00
N ASN A 181 -21.19 -2.64 3.86
CA ASN A 181 -21.82 -2.80 2.55
C ASN A 181 -22.84 -1.70 2.23
N LEU A 182 -22.46 -0.43 2.49
CA LEU A 182 -23.38 0.70 2.31
C LEU A 182 -23.64 0.94 0.82
N SER A 183 -24.91 1.08 0.46
CA SER A 183 -25.30 1.50 -0.89
C SER A 183 -24.84 2.94 -1.13
N VAL A 184 -24.11 3.17 -2.21
CA VAL A 184 -23.52 4.48 -2.53
C VAL A 184 -23.94 4.94 -3.92
N LYS A 185 -24.46 6.17 -4.00
CA LYS A 185 -24.69 6.86 -5.28
C LYS A 185 -23.38 7.43 -5.80
N ARG A 186 -23.26 7.57 -7.11
CA ARG A 186 -22.07 8.14 -7.75
C ARG A 186 -22.45 9.30 -8.67
N ASP A 187 -21.57 10.28 -8.75
CA ASP A 187 -21.67 11.38 -9.72
C ASP A 187 -21.35 10.90 -11.14
N GLU A 188 -21.54 11.79 -12.11
CA GLU A 188 -21.23 11.56 -13.53
C GLU A 188 -19.74 11.22 -13.77
N MET A 189 -18.86 11.58 -12.84
CA MET A 189 -17.43 11.23 -12.85
C MET A 189 -17.12 9.91 -12.12
N GLY A 190 -18.13 9.17 -11.68
CA GLY A 190 -18.01 7.90 -10.96
C GLY A 190 -17.57 8.00 -9.50
N LYS A 191 -17.51 9.20 -8.91
CA LYS A 191 -17.16 9.42 -7.50
C LYS A 191 -18.38 9.28 -6.61
N VAL A 192 -18.19 8.73 -5.41
CA VAL A 192 -19.28 8.54 -4.46
C VAL A 192 -19.79 9.88 -3.93
N ILE A 193 -21.12 10.03 -3.99
CA ILE A 193 -21.87 11.14 -3.41
C ILE A 193 -22.36 10.73 -2.01
N TYR A 194 -22.25 11.65 -1.06
CA TYR A 194 -22.72 11.49 0.31
C TYR A 194 -23.94 12.37 0.54
N ASP A 195 -25.12 11.78 0.38
CA ASP A 195 -26.42 12.39 0.69
C ASP A 195 -26.74 12.29 2.20
N ASP A 196 -27.80 12.97 2.64
CA ASP A 196 -28.19 13.02 4.06
C ASP A 196 -28.46 11.62 4.63
N GLU A 197 -28.98 10.69 3.81
CA GLU A 197 -29.21 9.30 4.21
C GLU A 197 -27.87 8.56 4.47
N LEU A 198 -26.92 8.66 3.55
CA LEU A 198 -25.61 8.03 3.72
C LEU A 198 -24.81 8.69 4.85
N MET A 199 -24.94 10.00 5.03
CA MET A 199 -24.35 10.74 6.15
C MET A 199 -24.96 10.33 7.49
N GLY A 200 -26.27 10.09 7.55
CA GLY A 200 -26.96 9.53 8.71
C GLY A 200 -26.41 8.17 9.11
N LYS A 201 -26.29 7.23 8.16
CA LYS A 201 -25.72 5.89 8.39
C LYS A 201 -24.27 5.95 8.88
N LEU A 202 -23.46 6.84 8.31
CA LEU A 202 -22.07 7.02 8.75
C LEU A 202 -21.97 7.62 10.16
N LYS A 203 -22.92 8.48 10.55
CA LYS A 203 -23.02 9.03 11.91
C LYS A 203 -23.42 7.95 12.92
N GLU A 204 -24.40 7.11 12.61
CA GLU A 204 -24.76 5.97 13.46
C GLU A 204 -23.58 5.03 13.68
N ILE A 205 -22.86 4.64 12.62
CA ILE A 205 -21.66 3.80 12.72
C ILE A 205 -20.61 4.45 13.63
N LYS A 206 -20.41 5.76 13.52
CA LYS A 206 -19.48 6.52 14.35
C LYS A 206 -19.88 6.47 15.83
N ASP A 207 -21.16 6.65 16.12
CA ASP A 207 -21.68 6.70 17.48
C ASP A 207 -21.66 5.30 18.14
N THR A 208 -22.00 4.23 17.40
CA THR A 208 -21.84 2.84 17.86
C THR A 208 -20.37 2.48 18.08
N ALA A 209 -19.46 2.89 17.18
CA ALA A 209 -18.02 2.66 17.35
C ALA A 209 -17.43 3.38 18.57
N LYS A 210 -18.02 4.52 18.97
CA LYS A 210 -17.66 5.24 20.20
C LYS A 210 -18.12 4.50 21.45
N LEU A 211 -19.31 3.87 21.42
CA LEU A 211 -19.85 3.07 22.53
C LEU A 211 -19.01 1.82 22.81
N ILE A 212 -18.58 1.09 21.77
CA ILE A 212 -17.75 -0.13 21.91
C ILE A 212 -16.37 0.15 22.54
N ARG A 213 -15.83 1.38 22.39
CA ARG A 213 -14.57 1.76 23.05
C ARG A 213 -14.68 1.90 24.57
N LYS A 214 -15.89 1.99 25.14
CA LYS A 214 -16.10 2.11 26.60
C LYS A 214 -16.25 0.76 27.32
N GLU A 215 -16.54 -0.32 26.62
CA GLU A 215 -16.47 -1.68 27.20
C GLU A 215 -15.08 -2.27 26.97
N LYS A 216 -14.17 -2.01 27.92
CA LYS A 216 -12.92 -2.75 28.03
C LYS A 216 -13.24 -4.20 28.39
N VAL A 217 -13.37 -5.06 27.40
CA VAL A 217 -13.19 -6.50 27.58
C VAL A 217 -11.75 -6.71 28.06
N LYS A 218 -11.59 -7.14 29.31
CA LYS A 218 -10.32 -7.62 29.85
C LYS A 218 -9.89 -8.81 28.99
N LYS A 219 -8.75 -8.70 28.32
CA LYS A 219 -8.12 -9.85 27.66
C LYS A 219 -7.59 -10.78 28.74
N GLU A 220 -8.23 -11.93 28.91
CA GLU A 220 -7.59 -13.10 29.49
C GLU A 220 -6.49 -13.60 28.56
N ASP A 221 -5.44 -14.13 29.18
CA ASP A 221 -4.17 -14.52 28.59
C ASP A 221 -4.35 -15.52 27.44
N SER A 222 -4.16 -15.04 26.21
CA SER A 222 -3.87 -15.92 25.07
C SER A 222 -2.38 -16.22 25.10
N ALA A 223 -2.04 -17.40 25.63
CA ALA A 223 -0.69 -17.94 25.63
C ALA A 223 -0.06 -17.86 24.23
N LYS A 224 1.20 -17.42 24.18
CA LYS A 224 2.02 -17.35 22.96
C LYS A 224 2.08 -18.74 22.31
N GLN A 225 1.57 -18.89 21.09
CA GLN A 225 1.86 -20.08 20.28
C GLN A 225 3.37 -20.17 20.03
N GLN A 226 3.97 -21.32 20.36
CA GLN A 226 5.38 -21.60 20.12
C GLN A 226 5.68 -21.72 18.62
N ASN A 227 6.90 -21.36 18.25
CA ASN A 227 7.43 -21.54 16.90
C ASN A 227 7.49 -23.04 16.56
N PRO A 228 7.06 -23.48 15.37
CA PRO A 228 7.11 -24.90 15.00
C PRO A 228 8.53 -25.44 15.06
N GLN A 229 8.68 -26.61 15.69
CA GLN A 229 9.93 -27.37 15.64
C GLN A 229 10.00 -28.19 14.34
N LYS A 230 11.19 -28.70 14.03
CA LYS A 230 11.65 -29.09 12.70
C LYS A 230 10.98 -30.34 12.07
N GLN A 231 9.84 -30.81 12.57
CA GLN A 231 9.14 -32.02 12.11
C GLN A 231 7.61 -31.98 12.35
N ASP A 232 6.98 -30.81 12.25
CA ASP A 232 5.52 -30.70 12.44
C ASP A 232 4.76 -31.06 11.15
N ILE A 233 3.90 -32.07 11.20
CA ILE A 233 2.93 -32.38 10.15
C ILE A 233 1.71 -31.46 10.31
N ARG A 234 1.26 -30.82 9.21
CA ARG A 234 0.12 -29.90 9.20
C ARG A 234 -0.86 -30.22 8.08
N ILE A 235 -2.13 -29.86 8.29
CA ILE A 235 -3.14 -29.87 7.24
C ILE A 235 -3.38 -28.43 6.78
N LEU A 236 -3.20 -28.18 5.49
CA LEU A 236 -3.44 -26.90 4.84
C LEU A 236 -4.54 -27.03 3.79
N LYS A 237 -5.26 -25.94 3.50
CA LYS A 237 -6.29 -25.92 2.46
C LYS A 237 -5.77 -25.17 1.23
N ASP A 238 -5.76 -25.83 0.08
CA ASP A 238 -5.44 -25.20 -1.20
C ASP A 238 -6.57 -24.24 -1.58
N TYR A 239 -6.26 -22.95 -1.68
CA TYR A 239 -7.25 -21.92 -2.00
C TYR A 239 -7.78 -22.03 -3.44
N LYS A 240 -6.98 -22.56 -4.37
CA LYS A 240 -7.31 -22.66 -5.79
C LYS A 240 -8.19 -23.88 -6.07
N THR A 241 -7.92 -25.01 -5.43
CA THR A 241 -8.69 -26.24 -5.67
C THR A 241 -9.68 -26.59 -4.55
N ASN A 242 -9.65 -25.85 -3.43
CA ASN A 242 -10.44 -26.12 -2.21
C ASN A 242 -10.15 -27.47 -1.53
N ASP A 243 -9.11 -28.19 -1.97
CA ASP A 243 -8.68 -29.46 -1.40
C ASP A 243 -7.82 -29.26 -0.16
N TYR A 244 -7.68 -30.32 0.64
CA TYR A 244 -6.86 -30.33 1.85
C TYR A 244 -5.56 -31.10 1.60
N LEU A 245 -4.44 -30.54 2.05
CA LEU A 245 -3.10 -31.05 1.87
C LEU A 245 -2.50 -31.37 3.23
N LEU A 246 -2.09 -32.62 3.42
CA LEU A 246 -1.21 -33.01 4.50
C LEU A 246 0.22 -32.66 4.08
N VAL A 247 0.88 -31.79 4.84
CA VAL A 247 2.22 -31.29 4.54
C VAL A 247 3.16 -31.54 5.71
N GLU A 248 4.40 -31.86 5.38
CA GLU A 248 5.51 -31.86 6.34
C GLU A 248 6.27 -30.54 6.23
N ILE A 249 6.61 -29.94 7.37
CA ILE A 249 7.46 -28.76 7.41
C ILE A 249 8.92 -29.20 7.40
N GLU A 250 9.60 -28.96 6.28
CA GLU A 250 11.05 -29.13 6.17
C GLU A 250 11.80 -27.92 6.74
N SER A 251 13.11 -28.08 6.88
CA SER A 251 13.99 -26.99 7.32
C SER A 251 13.87 -25.76 6.42
N ALA A 252 13.93 -24.57 7.05
CA ALA A 252 13.77 -23.26 6.40
C ALA A 252 12.36 -22.94 5.84
N GLY A 253 11.32 -23.66 6.28
CA GLY A 253 9.93 -23.31 5.96
C GLY A 253 9.44 -23.83 4.62
N THR A 254 10.19 -24.73 4.00
CA THR A 254 9.75 -25.49 2.83
C THR A 254 8.69 -26.49 3.27
N LEU A 255 7.61 -26.63 2.48
CA LEU A 255 6.51 -27.55 2.76
C LEU A 255 6.49 -28.64 1.70
N SER A 256 6.57 -29.89 2.13
CA SER A 256 6.46 -31.05 1.25
C SER A 256 5.08 -31.67 1.40
N VAL A 257 4.36 -31.81 0.28
CA VAL A 257 3.01 -32.40 0.28
C VAL A 257 3.15 -33.91 0.42
N ILE A 258 2.67 -34.44 1.54
CA ILE A 258 2.60 -35.88 1.80
C ILE A 258 1.39 -36.48 1.08
N LYS A 259 0.21 -35.85 1.20
CA LYS A 259 -1.04 -36.38 0.64
C LYS A 259 -2.09 -35.30 0.41
N LYS A 260 -2.91 -35.49 -0.63
CA LYS A 260 -4.06 -34.63 -0.97
C LYS A 260 -5.37 -35.34 -0.67
N PHE A 261 -6.31 -34.62 -0.08
CA PHE A 261 -7.66 -35.06 0.25
C PHE A 261 -8.66 -34.08 -0.33
N ASN A 262 -9.69 -34.60 -1.00
CA ASN A 262 -10.83 -33.78 -1.38
C ASN A 262 -11.75 -33.52 -0.16
N LYS A 263 -12.69 -32.60 -0.32
CA LYS A 263 -13.62 -32.20 0.74
C LYS A 263 -14.41 -33.38 1.33
N LYS A 264 -14.91 -34.29 0.49
CA LYS A 264 -15.71 -35.45 0.92
C LYS A 264 -14.87 -36.43 1.77
N GLN A 265 -13.61 -36.63 1.42
CA GLN A 265 -12.68 -37.48 2.17
C GLN A 265 -12.36 -36.91 3.55
N ILE A 266 -12.22 -35.58 3.68
CA ILE A 266 -11.99 -34.92 4.98
C ILE A 266 -13.25 -34.94 5.86
N GLU A 267 -14.44 -34.79 5.27
CA GLU A 267 -15.70 -34.90 6.00
C GLU A 267 -15.89 -36.32 6.56
N GLN A 268 -15.61 -37.35 5.76
CA GLN A 268 -15.64 -38.75 6.21
C GLN A 268 -14.60 -39.05 7.31
N LEU A 269 -13.38 -38.51 7.20
CA LEU A 269 -12.37 -38.63 8.25
C LEU A 269 -12.83 -37.95 9.54
N ARG A 270 -13.43 -36.76 9.45
CA ARG A 270 -13.93 -36.02 10.60
C ARG A 270 -15.03 -36.81 11.32
N GLU A 271 -15.98 -37.37 10.59
CA GLU A 271 -17.02 -38.26 11.15
C GLU A 271 -16.42 -39.50 11.80
N SER A 272 -15.45 -40.14 11.14
CA SER A 272 -14.76 -41.32 11.67
C SER A 272 -13.98 -41.04 12.96
N PHE A 273 -13.34 -39.87 13.08
CA PHE A 273 -12.63 -39.47 14.31
C PHE A 273 -13.58 -38.96 15.40
N SER A 274 -14.74 -38.40 15.02
CA SER A 274 -15.76 -37.97 15.99
C SER A 274 -16.37 -39.17 16.71
N ASN A 275 -16.41 -40.34 16.05
CA ASN A 275 -16.84 -41.60 16.64
C ASN A 275 -15.77 -42.28 17.53
N ILE A 276 -14.52 -41.81 17.52
CA ILE A 276 -13.41 -42.34 18.34
C ILE A 276 -13.20 -41.53 19.63
N LEU A 277 -13.76 -40.32 19.70
CA LEU A 277 -13.67 -39.40 20.86
C LEU A 277 -14.94 -39.42 21.76
N LEU A 278 -15.83 -40.39 21.55
CA LEU A 278 -16.90 -40.80 22.46
C LEU A 278 -16.46 -42.03 23.24
#